data_AF-A0A117M7R5-F1
#
_entry.id   AF-A0A117M7R5-F1
#
_cell.length_a   1.000
_cell.length_b   1.000
_cell.length_c   1.000
_cell.angle_alpha   90.00
_cell.angle_beta   90.00
_cell.angle_gamma   90.00
#
_symmetry.space_group_name_H-M   'P 1'
#
loop_
_entity.id
_entity.type
_entity.pdbx_description
1 polymer ?
#
loop_
_entity_poly.entity_id
_entity_poly.type
_entity_poly.pdbx_seq_one_letter_code
_entity_poly.pdbx_strand_id
1 'polypeptide(L)'
;MTCSVDYGYAVSRLRAMENRLLEPGVFQRLLDSEDLSSAIRVLSETPYGKWILEQQSEEKFDKAIESELLYIYSETERFVPDPGLYFICRLPYDIHNIKVLLKGIFNQKEGGKRRMDLLTGLGNMPVDEMVMAIESEDYRLMPFGFHRTVPDCVSIWDQSHDILQVERVLDEALFSLQVKIAGEMPFEGVRLFVRSRIDAENIRNLARLKRMGFEAPQAASFFHNGGSVPVEKVLSLLNEPFEGWERFLSFADVSKTLSSVQEHTDLDSLIMDLERSIDDFLSGILAKFKYSAFAPENVLHFLWLKEIEAKNLRILLVGIGNGADRSVLRRLLRNV
;
A
#
# COMPACT_ATOMS: atom_id res chain seq x y z
N MET A 1 3.31 12.81 -25.79
CA MET A 1 2.87 11.44 -25.44
C MET A 1 4.13 10.61 -25.38
N THR A 2 4.48 10.13 -24.19
CA THR A 2 5.70 9.36 -23.91
C THR A 2 5.59 7.97 -24.53
N CYS A 3 6.60 7.54 -25.26
CA CYS A 3 6.68 6.22 -25.89
C CYS A 3 7.51 5.27 -25.04
N SER A 4 7.36 3.94 -25.23
CA SER A 4 8.14 2.94 -24.47
C SER A 4 9.65 3.12 -24.60
N VAL A 5 10.14 3.57 -25.76
CA VAL A 5 11.57 3.81 -26.02
C VAL A 5 12.16 4.85 -25.06
N ASP A 6 11.36 5.82 -24.60
CA ASP A 6 11.78 6.87 -23.67
C ASP A 6 12.17 6.32 -22.28
N TYR A 7 11.77 5.07 -21.97
CA TYR A 7 12.07 4.41 -20.71
C TYR A 7 13.40 3.66 -20.70
N GLY A 8 14.12 3.52 -21.83
CA GLY A 8 15.38 2.77 -21.86
C GLY A 8 16.43 3.29 -20.87
N TYR A 9 16.57 4.61 -20.78
CA TYR A 9 17.45 5.27 -19.80
C TYR A 9 16.97 5.05 -18.37
N ALA A 10 15.66 5.26 -18.12
CA ALA A 10 15.08 5.09 -16.79
C ALA A 10 15.21 3.65 -16.29
N VAL A 11 14.91 2.64 -17.12
CA VAL A 11 15.04 1.23 -16.76
C VAL A 11 16.50 0.88 -16.46
N SER A 12 17.45 1.37 -17.25
CA SER A 12 18.88 1.15 -17.02
C SER A 12 19.36 1.76 -15.70
N ARG A 13 18.88 2.96 -15.34
CA ARG A 13 19.11 3.59 -14.04
C ARG A 13 18.49 2.78 -12.89
N LEU A 14 17.26 2.29 -13.06
CA LEU A 14 16.61 1.42 -12.07
C LEU A 14 17.41 0.14 -11.83
N ARG A 15 17.97 -0.50 -12.87
CA ARG A 15 18.87 -1.65 -12.70
C ARG A 15 20.10 -1.33 -11.87
N ALA A 16 20.71 -0.18 -12.11
CA ALA A 16 21.84 0.25 -11.29
C ALA A 16 21.42 0.46 -9.82
N MET A 17 20.18 0.90 -9.57
CA MET A 17 19.60 1.08 -8.23
C MET A 17 19.10 -0.22 -7.59
N GLU A 18 19.02 -1.34 -8.30
CA GLU A 18 18.66 -2.65 -7.72
C GLU A 18 19.66 -3.09 -6.65
N ASN A 19 20.90 -2.59 -6.68
CA ASN A 19 21.88 -2.79 -5.60
C ASN A 19 21.47 -2.16 -4.25
N ARG A 20 20.42 -1.33 -4.24
CA ARG A 20 19.84 -0.80 -3.01
C ARG A 20 18.76 -1.72 -2.45
N LEU A 21 18.31 -2.75 -3.17
CA LEU A 21 17.38 -3.74 -2.65
C LEU A 21 18.11 -4.70 -1.70
N LEU A 22 17.44 -5.14 -0.63
CA LEU A 22 17.98 -6.13 0.28
C LEU A 22 17.92 -7.51 -0.35
N GLU A 23 19.05 -8.21 -0.30
CA GLU A 23 19.11 -9.60 -0.73
C GLU A 23 18.45 -10.53 0.30
N PRO A 24 17.93 -11.71 -0.12
CA PRO A 24 17.33 -12.70 0.78
C PRO A 24 18.21 -13.05 1.99
N GLY A 25 19.53 -13.11 1.80
CA GLY A 25 20.47 -13.37 2.90
C GLY A 25 20.45 -12.32 4.01
N VAL A 26 20.12 -11.06 3.70
CA VAL A 26 19.98 -10.01 4.73
C VAL A 26 18.77 -10.30 5.61
N PHE A 27 17.64 -10.64 5.02
CA PHE A 27 16.44 -10.97 5.79
C PHE A 27 16.62 -12.22 6.65
N GLN A 28 17.35 -13.23 6.16
CA GLN A 28 17.68 -14.41 6.97
C GLN A 28 18.55 -14.02 8.17
N ARG A 29 19.56 -13.14 7.99
CA ARG A 29 20.35 -12.59 9.12
C ARG A 29 19.50 -11.78 10.11
N LEU A 30 18.52 -11.02 9.62
CA LEU A 30 17.57 -10.28 10.47
C LEU A 30 16.71 -11.25 11.29
N LEU A 31 16.14 -12.28 10.67
CA LEU A 31 15.37 -13.33 11.36
C LEU A 31 16.19 -14.06 12.43
N ASP A 32 17.48 -14.26 12.18
CA ASP A 32 18.38 -14.96 13.09
C ASP A 32 18.92 -14.07 14.22
N SER A 33 18.62 -12.77 14.19
CA SER A 33 19.00 -11.83 15.25
C SER A 33 18.37 -12.20 16.59
N GLU A 34 19.10 -11.95 17.67
CA GLU A 34 18.68 -12.29 19.04
C GLU A 34 17.76 -11.22 19.64
N ASP A 35 17.98 -9.97 19.25
CA ASP A 35 17.30 -8.79 19.76
C ASP A 35 17.26 -7.67 18.71
N LEU A 36 16.56 -6.57 19.03
CA LEU A 36 16.46 -5.43 18.14
C LEU A 36 17.85 -4.82 17.83
N SER A 37 18.73 -4.72 18.83
CA SER A 37 20.06 -4.14 18.67
C SER A 37 20.91 -4.89 17.63
N SER A 38 20.90 -6.23 17.66
CA SER A 38 21.59 -7.07 16.67
C SER A 38 20.97 -6.96 15.29
N ALA A 39 19.64 -6.89 15.18
CA ALA A 39 18.95 -6.65 13.92
C ALA A 39 19.30 -5.29 13.30
N ILE A 40 19.41 -4.23 14.12
CA ILE A 40 19.83 -2.89 13.68
C ILE A 40 21.27 -2.89 13.19
N ARG A 41 22.17 -3.69 13.79
CA ARG A 41 23.54 -3.85 13.27
C ARG A 41 23.56 -4.47 11.88
N VAL A 42 22.78 -5.53 11.65
CA VAL A 42 22.63 -6.14 10.31
C VAL A 42 22.11 -5.11 9.33
N LEU A 43 21.07 -4.36 9.69
CA LEU A 43 20.48 -3.34 8.81
C LEU A 43 21.44 -2.16 8.55
N SER A 44 22.35 -1.87 9.48
CA SER A 44 23.36 -0.81 9.34
C SER A 44 24.42 -1.11 8.28
N GLU A 45 24.60 -2.38 7.90
CA GLU A 45 25.50 -2.80 6.82
C GLU A 45 24.86 -2.65 5.42
N THR A 46 23.63 -2.15 5.35
CA THR A 46 22.83 -2.07 4.14
C THR A 46 22.61 -0.59 3.73
N PRO A 47 21.89 -0.30 2.64
CA PRO A 47 21.53 1.08 2.25
C PRO A 47 20.81 1.89 3.35
N TYR A 48 20.22 1.22 4.35
CA TYR A 48 19.55 1.84 5.49
C TYR A 48 20.52 2.40 6.55
N GLY A 49 21.79 1.98 6.56
CA GLY A 49 22.75 2.34 7.61
C GLY A 49 22.97 3.85 7.76
N LYS A 50 22.98 4.60 6.64
CA LYS A 50 23.08 6.08 6.70
C LYS A 50 21.91 6.70 7.48
N TRP A 51 20.70 6.19 7.29
CA TRP A 51 19.50 6.74 7.92
C TRP A 51 19.42 6.34 9.38
N ILE A 52 19.81 5.11 9.72
CA ILE A 52 19.90 4.65 11.11
C ILE A 52 20.84 5.57 11.91
N LEU A 53 22.01 5.89 11.33
CA LEU A 53 22.98 6.80 11.95
C LEU A 53 22.38 8.21 12.17
N GLU A 54 21.64 8.73 11.20
CA GLU A 54 20.99 10.05 11.30
C GLU A 54 19.89 10.11 12.38
N GLN A 55 19.18 9.01 12.64
CA GLN A 55 18.11 9.00 13.64
C GLN A 55 18.62 9.03 15.10
N GLN A 56 19.89 8.71 15.32
CA GLN A 56 20.56 8.71 16.64
C GLN A 56 19.86 7.83 17.71
N SER A 57 18.99 6.90 17.30
CA SER A 57 18.22 6.03 18.19
C SER A 57 17.75 4.79 17.45
N GLU A 58 18.02 3.62 18.04
CA GLU A 58 17.63 2.32 17.48
C GLU A 58 16.11 2.12 17.44
N GLU A 59 15.36 2.75 18.37
CA GLU A 59 13.90 2.72 18.41
C GLU A 59 13.24 3.50 17.26
N LYS A 60 14.02 4.32 16.54
CA LYS A 60 13.54 5.11 15.39
C LYS A 60 13.80 4.43 14.04
N PHE A 61 13.92 3.10 14.02
CA PHE A 61 14.12 2.35 12.78
C PHE A 61 13.03 2.64 11.73
N ASP A 62 11.79 2.89 12.16
CA ASP A 62 10.69 3.19 11.23
C ASP A 62 10.95 4.48 10.43
N LYS A 63 11.52 5.52 11.08
CA LYS A 63 11.96 6.75 10.40
C LYS A 63 13.11 6.52 9.46
N ALA A 64 14.03 5.60 9.79
CA ALA A 64 15.11 5.23 8.89
C ALA A 64 14.57 4.50 7.64
N ILE A 65 13.55 3.65 7.81
CA ILE A 65 12.87 2.98 6.71
C ILE A 65 12.14 4.00 5.81
N GLU A 66 11.40 4.93 6.42
CA GLU A 66 10.73 6.01 5.70
C GLU A 66 11.72 6.90 4.95
N SER A 67 12.86 7.22 5.55
CA SER A 67 13.90 8.06 4.91
C SER A 67 14.49 7.39 3.67
N GLU A 68 14.71 6.06 3.70
CA GLU A 68 15.14 5.33 2.50
C GLU A 68 14.06 5.33 1.42
N LEU A 69 12.79 5.07 1.78
CA LEU A 69 11.68 5.15 0.82
C LEU A 69 11.58 6.53 0.19
N LEU A 70 11.65 7.60 1.00
CA LEU A 70 11.59 8.97 0.53
C LEU A 70 12.74 9.29 -0.44
N TYR A 71 13.95 8.82 -0.13
CA TYR A 71 15.10 8.93 -1.02
C TYR A 71 14.87 8.18 -2.35
N ILE A 72 14.32 6.97 -2.30
CA ILE A 72 14.05 6.18 -3.51
C ILE A 72 12.99 6.87 -4.39
N TYR A 73 11.89 7.34 -3.82
CA TYR A 73 10.90 8.12 -4.57
C TYR A 73 11.53 9.37 -5.18
N SER A 74 12.26 10.15 -4.38
CA SER A 74 12.88 11.40 -4.83
C SER A 74 13.96 11.20 -5.90
N GLU A 75 14.75 10.14 -5.80
CA GLU A 75 15.84 9.86 -6.75
C GLU A 75 15.29 9.32 -8.07
N THR A 76 14.31 8.43 -8.01
CA THR A 76 13.70 7.87 -9.23
C THR A 76 12.92 8.95 -10.01
N GLU A 77 12.20 9.83 -9.31
CA GLU A 77 11.43 10.94 -9.90
C GLU A 77 12.27 11.85 -10.81
N ARG A 78 13.59 11.97 -10.56
CA ARG A 78 14.50 12.80 -11.36
C ARG A 78 14.72 12.33 -12.79
N PHE A 79 14.44 11.06 -13.09
CA PHE A 79 14.79 10.48 -14.39
C PHE A 79 13.67 9.67 -15.05
N VAL A 80 12.58 9.38 -14.36
CA VAL A 80 11.43 8.72 -14.99
C VAL A 80 10.60 9.75 -15.75
N PRO A 81 10.26 9.45 -17.03
CA PRO A 81 9.58 10.42 -17.88
C PRO A 81 8.15 10.80 -17.46
N ASP A 82 7.42 9.87 -16.85
CA ASP A 82 5.98 10.04 -16.58
C ASP A 82 5.70 10.12 -15.07
N PRO A 83 5.22 11.27 -14.57
CA PRO A 83 4.91 11.44 -13.16
C PRO A 83 3.74 10.56 -12.68
N GLY A 84 2.86 10.12 -13.59
CA GLY A 84 1.69 9.30 -13.25
C GLY A 84 2.05 7.99 -12.56
N LEU A 85 3.22 7.42 -12.86
CA LEU A 85 3.73 6.21 -12.21
C LEU A 85 3.98 6.43 -10.72
N TYR A 86 4.52 7.61 -10.33
CA TYR A 86 4.72 7.98 -8.93
C TYR A 86 3.43 8.32 -8.24
N PHE A 87 2.56 9.06 -8.92
CA PHE A 87 1.28 9.46 -8.36
C PHE A 87 0.49 8.22 -7.91
N ILE A 88 0.42 7.18 -8.74
CA ILE A 88 -0.23 5.90 -8.38
C ILE A 88 0.38 5.26 -7.12
N CYS A 89 1.71 5.27 -6.99
CA CYS A 89 2.41 4.68 -5.84
C CYS A 89 2.27 5.51 -4.56
N ARG A 90 2.26 6.85 -4.66
CA ARG A 90 2.27 7.77 -3.51
C ARG A 90 0.87 8.20 -3.04
N LEU A 91 -0.16 8.10 -3.89
CA LEU A 91 -1.55 8.42 -3.54
C LEU A 91 -2.07 7.71 -2.26
N PRO A 92 -1.74 6.42 -1.99
CA PRO A 92 -2.10 5.79 -0.72
C PRO A 92 -1.58 6.54 0.52
N TYR A 93 -0.40 7.17 0.44
CA TYR A 93 0.15 7.97 1.53
C TYR A 93 -0.57 9.31 1.69
N ASP A 94 -0.99 9.96 0.59
CA ASP A 94 -1.82 11.15 0.67
C ASP A 94 -3.15 10.85 1.38
N ILE A 95 -3.80 9.75 0.99
CA ILE A 95 -5.06 9.30 1.60
C ILE A 95 -4.87 8.92 3.06
N HIS A 96 -3.76 8.24 3.40
CA HIS A 96 -3.40 7.97 4.80
C HIS A 96 -3.26 9.27 5.61
N ASN A 97 -2.50 10.25 5.11
CA ASN A 97 -2.32 11.52 5.80
C ASN A 97 -3.65 12.27 5.98
N ILE A 98 -4.51 12.29 4.96
CA ILE A 98 -5.87 12.86 5.06
C ILE A 98 -6.68 12.12 6.14
N LYS A 99 -6.66 10.79 6.17
CA LYS A 99 -7.33 9.98 7.21
C LYS A 99 -6.82 10.33 8.61
N VAL A 100 -5.50 10.45 8.79
CA VAL A 100 -4.87 10.82 10.08
C VAL A 100 -5.32 12.21 10.52
N LEU A 101 -5.31 13.20 9.61
CA LEU A 101 -5.70 14.58 9.91
C LEU A 101 -7.18 14.70 10.27
N LEU A 102 -8.06 14.10 9.46
CA LEU A 102 -9.51 14.10 9.72
C LEU A 102 -9.86 13.41 11.03
N LYS A 103 -9.34 12.20 11.28
CA LYS A 103 -9.52 11.50 12.56
C LYS A 103 -8.97 12.30 13.73
N GLY A 104 -7.86 13.01 13.53
CA GLY A 104 -7.29 13.92 14.52
C GLY A 104 -8.27 15.05 14.88
N ILE A 105 -8.88 15.70 13.89
CA ILE A 105 -9.87 16.76 14.09
C ILE A 105 -11.12 16.20 14.78
N PHE A 106 -11.64 15.07 14.32
CA PHE A 106 -12.83 14.43 14.89
C PHE A 106 -12.61 14.05 16.36
N ASN A 107 -11.50 13.35 16.65
CA ASN A 107 -11.13 13.02 18.01
C ASN A 107 -10.93 14.27 18.88
N GLN A 108 -10.34 15.34 18.34
CA GLN A 108 -10.14 16.58 19.09
C GLN A 108 -11.47 17.25 19.46
N LYS A 109 -12.47 17.22 18.57
CA LYS A 109 -13.85 17.70 18.88
C LYS A 109 -14.47 16.92 20.05
N GLU A 110 -14.06 15.66 20.25
CA GLU A 110 -14.50 14.78 21.34
C GLU A 110 -13.55 14.79 22.57
N GLY A 111 -12.56 15.70 22.62
CA GLY A 111 -11.62 15.83 23.74
C GLY A 111 -10.41 14.88 23.69
N GLY A 112 -10.23 14.15 22.59
CA GLY A 112 -9.09 13.29 22.31
C GLY A 112 -7.85 14.05 21.82
N LYS A 113 -6.77 13.30 21.58
CA LYS A 113 -5.49 13.84 21.07
C LYS A 113 -5.37 13.66 19.56
N ARG A 114 -4.74 14.64 18.92
CA ARG A 114 -4.26 14.56 17.54
C ARG A 114 -3.01 13.68 17.47
N ARG A 115 -2.85 12.94 16.37
CA ARG A 115 -1.73 12.01 16.13
C ARG A 115 -0.90 12.43 14.91
N MET A 116 -0.35 13.64 14.96
CA MET A 116 0.49 14.19 13.89
C MET A 116 1.77 13.36 13.69
N ASP A 117 2.17 12.59 14.71
CA ASP A 117 3.27 11.62 14.65
C ASP A 117 3.03 10.45 13.70
N LEU A 118 1.79 10.24 13.22
CA LEU A 118 1.43 9.21 12.24
C LEU A 118 1.45 9.71 10.78
N LEU A 119 1.77 10.98 10.55
CA LEU A 119 1.91 11.55 9.21
C LEU A 119 3.23 11.11 8.57
N THR A 120 3.22 10.98 7.25
CA THR A 120 4.39 10.56 6.47
C THR A 120 4.67 11.49 5.28
N GLY A 121 5.96 11.73 5.01
CA GLY A 121 6.42 12.55 3.88
C GLY A 121 6.34 11.86 2.51
N LEU A 122 5.81 10.64 2.44
CA LEU A 122 5.81 9.81 1.22
C LEU A 122 4.67 10.15 0.24
N GLY A 123 3.69 10.99 0.63
CA GLY A 123 2.59 11.44 -0.24
C GLY A 123 3.04 12.36 -1.38
N ASN A 124 2.18 12.56 -2.38
CA ASN A 124 2.44 13.51 -3.47
C ASN A 124 2.31 14.97 -3.03
N MET A 125 1.44 15.24 -2.05
CA MET A 125 1.29 16.58 -1.48
C MET A 125 2.25 16.74 -0.28
N PRO A 126 3.01 17.85 -0.18
CA PRO A 126 3.80 18.12 1.01
C PRO A 126 2.93 18.11 2.27
N VAL A 127 3.38 17.39 3.31
CA VAL A 127 2.61 17.18 4.54
C VAL A 127 2.23 18.50 5.21
N ASP A 128 3.17 19.45 5.27
CA ASP A 128 2.93 20.76 5.90
C ASP A 128 1.86 21.57 5.16
N GLU A 129 1.82 21.49 3.82
CA GLU A 129 0.76 22.11 3.03
C GLU A 129 -0.58 21.43 3.25
N MET A 130 -0.61 20.10 3.39
CA MET A 130 -1.83 19.33 3.67
C MET A 130 -2.37 19.65 5.06
N VAL A 131 -1.49 19.73 6.07
CA VAL A 131 -1.83 20.14 7.44
C VAL A 131 -2.41 21.56 7.40
N MET A 132 -1.73 22.51 6.77
CA MET A 132 -2.19 23.90 6.67
C MET A 132 -3.56 23.99 6.01
N ALA A 133 -3.76 23.33 4.85
CA ALA A 133 -5.02 23.35 4.13
C ALA A 133 -6.18 22.78 4.97
N ILE A 134 -5.95 21.66 5.67
CA ILE A 134 -6.98 21.00 6.46
C ILE A 134 -7.29 21.75 7.76
N GLU A 135 -6.28 22.26 8.46
CA GLU A 135 -6.48 23.02 9.71
C GLU A 135 -7.10 24.40 9.49
N SER A 136 -6.80 25.06 8.37
CA SER A 136 -7.38 26.36 8.01
C SER A 136 -8.73 26.25 7.28
N GLU A 137 -9.20 25.04 7.01
CA GLU A 137 -10.38 24.74 6.18
C GLU A 137 -10.32 25.39 4.77
N ASP A 138 -9.10 25.66 4.27
CA ASP A 138 -8.85 26.19 2.93
C ASP A 138 -8.38 25.10 1.97
N TYR A 139 -9.35 24.38 1.40
CA TYR A 139 -9.07 23.25 0.52
C TYR A 139 -8.78 23.63 -0.94
N ARG A 140 -8.87 24.91 -1.32
CA ARG A 140 -8.92 25.35 -2.73
C ARG A 140 -7.75 24.87 -3.59
N LEU A 141 -6.57 24.78 -2.99
CA LEU A 141 -5.33 24.38 -3.66
C LEU A 141 -5.02 22.88 -3.52
N MET A 142 -5.87 22.11 -2.83
CA MET A 142 -5.61 20.68 -2.67
C MET A 142 -5.74 19.93 -4.00
N PRO A 143 -4.69 19.20 -4.43
CA PRO A 143 -4.65 18.54 -5.74
C PRO A 143 -5.52 17.28 -5.78
N PHE A 144 -5.52 16.59 -6.93
CA PHE A 144 -6.17 15.29 -7.11
C PHE A 144 -7.67 15.25 -6.75
N GLY A 145 -8.36 16.40 -6.77
CA GLY A 145 -9.77 16.47 -6.37
C GLY A 145 -10.01 16.47 -4.85
N PHE A 146 -8.95 16.44 -4.04
CA PHE A 146 -9.06 16.49 -2.58
C PHE A 146 -9.74 17.77 -2.08
N HIS A 147 -9.70 18.86 -2.85
CA HIS A 147 -10.48 20.08 -2.58
C HIS A 147 -12.00 19.86 -2.47
N ARG A 148 -12.53 18.73 -2.96
CA ARG A 148 -13.92 18.30 -2.79
C ARG A 148 -14.05 17.15 -1.80
N THR A 149 -13.20 16.14 -1.95
CA THR A 149 -13.27 14.93 -1.12
C THR A 149 -13.14 15.23 0.38
N VAL A 150 -12.20 16.10 0.76
CA VAL A 150 -11.98 16.45 2.17
C VAL A 150 -13.19 17.13 2.81
N PRO A 151 -13.76 18.22 2.26
CA PRO A 151 -14.97 18.82 2.83
C PRO A 151 -16.18 17.88 2.82
N ASP A 152 -16.32 17.01 1.81
CA ASP A 152 -17.37 15.98 1.80
C ASP A 152 -17.23 15.02 2.99
N CYS A 153 -16.01 14.58 3.31
CA CYS A 153 -15.73 13.76 4.48
C CYS A 153 -16.06 14.47 5.81
N VAL A 154 -15.72 15.75 5.93
CA VAL A 154 -16.08 16.57 7.11
C VAL A 154 -17.61 16.66 7.25
N SER A 155 -18.32 16.92 6.14
CA SER A 155 -19.78 16.99 6.13
C SER A 155 -20.43 15.65 6.51
N ILE A 156 -19.88 14.52 6.06
CA ILE A 156 -20.37 13.18 6.44
C ILE A 156 -20.22 13.00 7.96
N TRP A 157 -19.04 13.28 8.50
CA TRP A 157 -18.80 13.16 9.94
C TRP A 157 -19.75 14.05 10.75
N ASP A 158 -19.88 15.33 10.39
CA ASP A 158 -20.72 16.26 11.14
C ASP A 158 -22.22 15.87 11.10
N GLN A 159 -22.67 15.17 10.05
CA GLN A 159 -24.06 14.71 9.91
C GLN A 159 -24.34 13.37 10.60
N SER A 160 -23.43 12.39 10.51
CA SER A 160 -23.70 11.00 10.92
C SER A 160 -22.77 10.46 12.00
N HIS A 161 -21.62 11.10 12.24
CA HIS A 161 -20.51 10.57 13.07
C HIS A 161 -20.06 9.16 12.63
N ASP A 162 -20.24 8.85 11.34
CA ASP A 162 -19.89 7.54 10.78
C ASP A 162 -18.49 7.58 10.14
N ILE A 163 -17.49 7.14 10.89
CA ILE A 163 -16.10 7.07 10.41
C ILE A 163 -15.92 6.07 9.25
N LEU A 164 -16.74 5.01 9.19
CA LEU A 164 -16.64 4.02 8.10
C LEU A 164 -17.09 4.63 6.78
N GLN A 165 -18.11 5.48 6.79
CA GLN A 165 -18.53 6.23 5.60
C GLN A 165 -17.48 7.23 5.14
N VAL A 166 -16.78 7.89 6.07
CA VAL A 166 -15.65 8.78 5.74
C VAL A 166 -14.52 7.99 5.08
N GLU A 167 -14.12 6.86 5.66
CA GLU A 167 -13.06 6.02 5.10
C GLU A 167 -13.42 5.50 3.71
N ARG A 168 -14.67 5.06 3.53
CA ARG A 168 -15.19 4.59 2.25
C ARG A 168 -15.08 5.64 1.15
N VAL A 169 -15.41 6.91 1.44
CA VAL A 169 -15.29 8.01 0.47
C VAL A 169 -13.84 8.27 0.09
N LEU A 170 -12.92 8.19 1.06
CA LEU A 170 -11.49 8.35 0.81
C LEU A 170 -10.90 7.19 -0.01
N ASP A 171 -11.33 5.96 0.26
CA ASP A 171 -10.90 4.78 -0.50
C ASP A 171 -11.46 4.80 -1.92
N GLU A 172 -12.70 5.21 -2.10
CA GLU A 172 -13.26 5.41 -3.45
C GLU A 172 -12.53 6.50 -4.24
N ALA A 173 -12.15 7.60 -3.57
CA ALA A 173 -11.33 8.64 -4.18
C ALA A 173 -9.95 8.10 -4.59
N LEU A 174 -9.30 7.30 -3.74
CA LEU A 174 -8.01 6.66 -4.05
C LEU A 174 -8.08 5.85 -5.33
N PHE A 175 -8.99 4.88 -5.41
CA PHE A 175 -9.05 3.95 -6.53
C PHE A 175 -9.55 4.63 -7.82
N SER A 176 -10.51 5.55 -7.71
CA SER A 176 -10.95 6.35 -8.85
C SER A 176 -9.81 7.19 -9.45
N LEU A 177 -8.97 7.79 -8.61
CA LEU A 177 -7.79 8.54 -9.06
C LEU A 177 -6.75 7.64 -9.72
N GLN A 178 -6.46 6.48 -9.13
CA GLN A 178 -5.52 5.53 -9.73
C GLN A 178 -6.00 5.04 -11.10
N VAL A 179 -7.30 4.74 -11.25
CA VAL A 179 -7.90 4.37 -12.55
C VAL A 179 -7.75 5.50 -13.55
N LYS A 180 -8.07 6.73 -13.14
CA LYS A 180 -7.94 7.91 -14.01
C LYS A 180 -6.50 8.10 -14.49
N ILE A 181 -5.54 8.15 -13.57
CA ILE A 181 -4.12 8.36 -13.89
C ILE A 181 -3.59 7.22 -14.78
N ALA A 182 -3.94 5.97 -14.48
CA ALA A 182 -3.54 4.83 -15.32
C ALA A 182 -4.19 4.84 -16.72
N GLY A 183 -5.40 5.39 -16.83
CA GLY A 183 -6.12 5.54 -18.10
C GLY A 183 -5.56 6.64 -19.01
N GLU A 184 -4.91 7.64 -18.43
CA GLU A 184 -4.25 8.73 -19.18
C GLU A 184 -2.91 8.30 -19.81
N MET A 185 -2.32 7.21 -19.32
CA MET A 185 -1.09 6.63 -19.86
C MET A 185 -1.39 5.60 -20.96
N PRO A 186 -0.53 5.43 -21.99
CA PRO A 186 -0.76 4.45 -23.06
C PRO A 186 -0.41 2.99 -22.68
N PHE A 187 -0.03 2.72 -21.43
CA PHE A 187 0.59 1.45 -21.03
C PHE A 187 -0.40 0.46 -20.37
N GLU A 188 -0.71 -0.64 -21.06
CA GLU A 188 -1.64 -1.67 -20.55
C GLU A 188 -1.17 -2.34 -19.26
N GLY A 189 0.15 -2.53 -19.06
CA GLY A 189 0.65 -3.16 -17.83
C GLY A 189 0.42 -2.29 -16.60
N VAL A 190 0.45 -0.96 -16.74
CA VAL A 190 0.11 -0.02 -15.68
C VAL A 190 -1.38 -0.08 -15.33
N ARG A 191 -2.26 -0.12 -16.35
CA ARG A 191 -3.70 -0.34 -16.15
C ARG A 191 -3.98 -1.68 -15.47
N LEU A 192 -3.32 -2.74 -15.93
CA LEU A 192 -3.44 -4.08 -15.35
C LEU A 192 -3.07 -4.06 -13.86
N PHE A 193 -1.95 -3.42 -13.49
CA PHE A 193 -1.54 -3.29 -12.09
C PHE A 193 -2.61 -2.59 -11.24
N VAL A 194 -3.15 -1.45 -11.70
CA VAL A 194 -4.22 -0.73 -10.96
C VAL A 194 -5.49 -1.58 -10.84
N ARG A 195 -5.93 -2.24 -11.92
CA ARG A 195 -7.09 -3.15 -11.88
C ARG A 195 -6.88 -4.28 -10.88
N SER A 196 -5.70 -4.90 -10.89
CA SER A 196 -5.34 -5.96 -9.95
C SER A 196 -5.30 -5.48 -8.50
N ARG A 197 -4.89 -4.23 -8.24
CA ARG A 197 -4.96 -3.64 -6.89
C ARG A 197 -6.40 -3.48 -6.40
N ILE A 198 -7.29 -3.03 -7.27
CA ILE A 198 -8.72 -2.88 -6.95
C ILE A 198 -9.36 -4.24 -6.70
N ASP A 199 -9.10 -5.21 -7.57
CA ASP A 199 -9.59 -6.59 -7.38
C ASP A 199 -9.11 -7.16 -6.04
N ALA A 200 -7.83 -6.99 -5.72
CA ALA A 200 -7.26 -7.46 -4.46
C ALA A 200 -7.86 -6.75 -3.23
N GLU A 201 -8.09 -5.44 -3.29
CA GLU A 201 -8.78 -4.71 -2.21
C GLU A 201 -10.22 -5.22 -2.03
N ASN A 202 -10.92 -5.46 -3.13
CA ASN A 202 -12.28 -6.02 -3.07
C ASN A 202 -12.30 -7.41 -2.42
N ILE A 203 -11.30 -8.27 -2.66
CA ILE A 203 -11.19 -9.57 -1.97
C ILE A 203 -10.87 -9.38 -0.47
N ARG A 204 -10.01 -8.42 -0.13
CA ARG A 204 -9.71 -8.06 1.27
C ARG A 204 -10.97 -7.56 1.98
N ASN A 205 -11.73 -6.67 1.36
CA ASN A 205 -12.97 -6.13 1.89
C ASN A 205 -14.03 -7.23 2.02
N LEU A 206 -14.16 -8.12 1.04
CA LEU A 206 -15.03 -9.29 1.12
C LEU A 206 -14.76 -10.12 2.38
N ALA A 207 -13.49 -10.47 2.63
CA ALA A 207 -13.09 -11.24 3.80
C ALA A 207 -13.42 -10.53 5.12
N ARG A 208 -13.08 -9.25 5.23
CA ARG A 208 -13.32 -8.43 6.44
C ARG A 208 -14.81 -8.24 6.71
N LEU A 209 -15.59 -7.91 5.68
CA LEU A 209 -17.03 -7.66 5.79
C LEU A 209 -17.78 -8.95 6.12
N LYS A 210 -17.42 -10.09 5.51
CA LYS A 210 -17.99 -11.39 5.89
C LYS A 210 -17.70 -11.74 7.35
N ARG A 211 -16.47 -11.52 7.81
CA ARG A 211 -16.10 -11.74 9.22
C ARG A 211 -16.92 -10.86 10.16
N MET A 212 -17.22 -9.63 9.76
CA MET A 212 -18.05 -8.69 10.52
C MET A 212 -19.55 -8.97 10.44
N GLY A 213 -19.99 -9.96 9.65
CA GLY A 213 -21.40 -10.32 9.49
C GLY A 213 -22.20 -9.32 8.66
N PHE A 214 -21.57 -8.60 7.73
CA PHE A 214 -22.27 -7.68 6.84
C PHE A 214 -23.07 -8.43 5.78
N GLU A 215 -24.29 -7.97 5.54
CA GLU A 215 -25.14 -8.42 4.44
C GLU A 215 -24.84 -7.65 3.15
N ALA A 216 -25.12 -8.24 1.98
CA ALA A 216 -24.77 -7.65 0.68
C ALA A 216 -25.23 -6.19 0.47
N PRO A 217 -26.45 -5.76 0.86
CA PRO A 217 -26.88 -4.37 0.71
C PRO A 217 -26.04 -3.38 1.53
N GLN A 218 -25.56 -3.79 2.70
CA GLN A 218 -24.72 -2.97 3.58
C GLN A 218 -23.28 -2.93 3.07
N ALA A 219 -22.80 -4.06 2.53
CA ALA A 219 -21.44 -4.22 2.04
C ALA A 219 -21.19 -3.54 0.68
N ALA A 220 -22.22 -3.38 -0.17
CA ALA A 220 -22.10 -2.89 -1.55
C ALA A 220 -21.27 -1.62 -1.69
N SER A 221 -21.42 -0.68 -0.76
CA SER A 221 -20.74 0.61 -0.81
C SER A 221 -19.23 0.55 -0.53
N PHE A 222 -18.73 -0.56 0.05
CA PHE A 222 -17.32 -0.77 0.39
C PHE A 222 -16.51 -1.49 -0.71
N PHE A 223 -17.16 -1.82 -1.83
CA PHE A 223 -16.47 -2.40 -2.98
C PHE A 223 -16.22 -1.33 -4.04
N HIS A 224 -15.04 -1.40 -4.65
CA HIS A 224 -14.53 -0.40 -5.57
C HIS A 224 -14.70 -0.86 -7.03
N ASN A 225 -15.12 0.07 -7.87
CA ASN A 225 -15.21 -0.15 -9.31
C ASN A 225 -13.85 -0.01 -10.00
N GLY A 226 -13.78 -0.46 -11.26
CA GLY A 226 -12.58 -0.30 -12.09
C GLY A 226 -11.59 -1.46 -12.00
N GLY A 227 -11.89 -2.51 -11.23
CA GLY A 227 -11.19 -3.80 -11.27
C GLY A 227 -11.55 -4.64 -12.51
N SER A 228 -11.01 -5.86 -12.56
CA SER A 228 -11.32 -6.86 -13.59
C SER A 228 -12.51 -7.74 -13.20
N VAL A 229 -12.78 -7.87 -11.90
CA VAL A 229 -13.94 -8.61 -11.37
C VAL A 229 -15.10 -7.65 -11.14
N PRO A 230 -16.29 -7.90 -11.72
CA PRO A 230 -17.47 -7.09 -11.45
C PRO A 230 -17.83 -7.08 -9.96
N VAL A 231 -18.20 -5.92 -9.41
CA VAL A 231 -18.53 -5.76 -7.98
C VAL A 231 -19.68 -6.68 -7.58
N GLU A 232 -20.65 -6.90 -8.46
CA GLU A 232 -21.80 -7.78 -8.23
C GLU A 232 -21.36 -9.23 -8.01
N LYS A 233 -20.28 -9.66 -8.70
CA LYS A 233 -19.70 -10.99 -8.50
C LYS A 233 -19.02 -11.09 -7.15
N VAL A 234 -18.24 -10.10 -6.74
CA VAL A 234 -17.62 -10.07 -5.40
C VAL A 234 -18.70 -10.07 -4.32
N LEU A 235 -19.72 -9.23 -4.45
CA LEU A 235 -20.84 -9.15 -3.51
C LEU A 235 -21.57 -10.48 -3.33
N SER A 236 -21.77 -11.23 -4.42
CA SER A 236 -22.46 -12.52 -4.35
C SER A 236 -21.73 -13.54 -3.45
N LEU A 237 -20.41 -13.39 -3.27
CA LEU A 237 -19.59 -14.29 -2.44
C LEU A 237 -19.80 -14.10 -0.93
N LEU A 238 -20.42 -13.00 -0.48
CA LEU A 238 -20.74 -12.82 0.94
C LEU A 238 -21.65 -13.93 1.46
N ASN A 239 -22.53 -14.45 0.61
CA ASN A 239 -23.47 -15.53 0.94
C ASN A 239 -22.84 -16.93 0.80
N GLU A 240 -21.68 -17.03 0.15
CA GLU A 240 -21.01 -18.30 -0.12
C GLU A 240 -19.99 -18.64 0.99
N PRO A 241 -19.82 -19.91 1.37
CA PRO A 241 -18.72 -20.35 2.24
C PRO A 241 -17.37 -19.88 1.68
N PHE A 242 -16.47 -19.41 2.54
CA PHE A 242 -15.22 -18.79 2.10
C PHE A 242 -14.30 -19.79 1.38
N GLU A 243 -14.41 -21.06 1.75
CA GLU A 243 -13.74 -22.20 1.14
C GLU A 243 -14.04 -22.30 -0.37
N GLY A 244 -15.23 -21.85 -0.81
CA GLY A 244 -15.62 -21.88 -2.21
C GLY A 244 -15.06 -20.74 -3.07
N TRP A 245 -14.54 -19.67 -2.46
CA TRP A 245 -14.27 -18.40 -3.15
C TRP A 245 -13.27 -18.51 -4.30
N GLU A 246 -12.18 -19.27 -4.11
CA GLU A 246 -11.18 -19.48 -5.16
C GLU A 246 -11.82 -20.07 -6.42
N ARG A 247 -12.66 -21.10 -6.25
CA ARG A 247 -13.37 -21.76 -7.36
C ARG A 247 -14.33 -20.79 -8.06
N PHE A 248 -15.10 -20.01 -7.31
CA PHE A 248 -16.04 -19.04 -7.88
C PHE A 248 -15.34 -17.93 -8.68
N LEU A 249 -14.10 -17.59 -8.31
CA LEU A 249 -13.29 -16.56 -8.95
C LEU A 249 -12.26 -17.12 -9.94
N SER A 250 -12.27 -18.42 -10.25
CA SER A 250 -11.27 -19.09 -11.09
C SER A 250 -11.08 -18.49 -12.50
N PHE A 251 -12.04 -17.72 -12.99
CA PHE A 251 -11.94 -16.98 -14.25
C PHE A 251 -11.07 -15.71 -14.16
N ALA A 252 -10.77 -15.23 -12.95
CA ALA A 252 -10.05 -14.01 -12.67
C ALA A 252 -8.68 -14.29 -12.05
N ASP A 253 -7.67 -13.54 -12.48
CA ASP A 253 -6.29 -13.69 -11.99
C ASP A 253 -6.17 -13.50 -10.47
N VAL A 254 -7.02 -12.66 -9.87
CA VAL A 254 -7.07 -12.39 -8.42
C VAL A 254 -7.43 -13.63 -7.59
N SER A 255 -8.05 -14.67 -8.18
CA SER A 255 -8.31 -15.92 -7.47
C SER A 255 -7.05 -16.56 -6.87
N LYS A 256 -5.87 -16.27 -7.44
CA LYS A 256 -4.57 -16.70 -6.92
C LYS A 256 -4.31 -16.21 -5.49
N THR A 257 -4.91 -15.10 -5.05
CA THR A 257 -4.78 -14.64 -3.67
C THR A 257 -5.47 -15.56 -2.66
N LEU A 258 -6.34 -16.45 -3.14
CA LEU A 258 -7.14 -17.38 -2.36
C LEU A 258 -6.66 -18.84 -2.51
N SER A 259 -5.48 -19.08 -3.08
CA SER A 259 -5.00 -20.45 -3.34
C SER A 259 -4.80 -21.29 -2.07
N SER A 260 -4.59 -20.65 -0.92
CA SER A 260 -4.47 -21.31 0.38
C SER A 260 -5.78 -21.35 1.17
N VAL A 261 -6.92 -20.95 0.57
CA VAL A 261 -8.19 -20.80 1.31
C VAL A 261 -8.64 -22.07 2.03
N GLN A 262 -8.33 -23.24 1.45
CA GLN A 262 -8.63 -24.56 2.01
C GLN A 262 -7.76 -24.94 3.22
N GLU A 263 -6.65 -24.24 3.44
CA GLU A 263 -5.74 -24.47 4.57
C GLU A 263 -6.21 -23.75 5.85
N HIS A 264 -7.27 -22.95 5.75
CA HIS A 264 -7.81 -22.13 6.83
C HIS A 264 -9.11 -22.68 7.40
N THR A 265 -9.21 -22.67 8.72
CA THR A 265 -10.40 -23.11 9.46
C THR A 265 -11.38 -21.99 9.77
N ASP A 266 -10.94 -20.74 9.66
CA ASP A 266 -11.71 -19.55 9.99
C ASP A 266 -11.26 -18.34 9.15
N LEU A 267 -12.07 -17.28 9.18
CA LEU A 267 -11.80 -16.04 8.43
C LEU A 267 -10.63 -15.24 9.01
N ASP A 268 -10.30 -15.37 10.29
CA ASP A 268 -9.21 -14.61 10.91
C ASP A 268 -7.85 -15.08 10.40
N SER A 269 -7.64 -16.40 10.39
CA SER A 269 -6.44 -17.02 9.82
C SER A 269 -6.35 -16.78 8.32
N LEU A 270 -7.47 -16.83 7.59
CA LEU A 270 -7.52 -16.49 6.17
C LEU A 270 -7.11 -15.03 5.91
N ILE A 271 -7.67 -14.07 6.66
CA ILE A 271 -7.37 -12.65 6.48
C ILE A 271 -5.87 -12.38 6.69
N MET A 272 -5.27 -13.01 7.70
CA MET A 272 -3.83 -12.87 7.97
C MET A 272 -2.98 -13.31 6.76
N ASP A 273 -3.25 -14.49 6.19
CA ASP A 273 -2.49 -14.99 5.04
C ASP A 273 -2.86 -14.27 3.74
N LEU A 274 -4.13 -13.84 3.60
CA LEU A 274 -4.61 -13.09 2.44
C LEU A 274 -3.84 -11.79 2.24
N GLU A 275 -3.44 -11.10 3.32
CA GLU A 275 -2.61 -9.89 3.18
C GLU A 275 -1.27 -10.19 2.51
N ARG A 276 -0.63 -11.31 2.84
CA ARG A 276 0.61 -11.75 2.18
C ARG A 276 0.33 -12.20 0.75
N SER A 277 -0.68 -13.03 0.53
CA SER A 277 -1.05 -13.56 -0.78
C SER A 277 -1.43 -12.45 -1.78
N ILE A 278 -2.06 -11.37 -1.33
CA ILE A 278 -2.33 -10.17 -2.14
C ILE A 278 -1.02 -9.50 -2.57
N ASP A 279 -0.09 -9.31 -1.62
CA ASP A 279 1.19 -8.66 -1.92
C ASP A 279 2.00 -9.49 -2.93
N ASP A 280 2.01 -10.82 -2.79
CA ASP A 280 2.68 -11.75 -3.71
C ASP A 280 2.02 -11.78 -5.08
N PHE A 281 0.68 -11.76 -5.13
CA PHE A 281 -0.07 -11.66 -6.37
C PHE A 281 0.28 -10.39 -7.15
N LEU A 282 0.27 -9.22 -6.49
CA LEU A 282 0.62 -7.93 -7.11
C LEU A 282 2.08 -7.90 -7.57
N SER A 283 2.99 -8.47 -6.77
CA SER A 283 4.40 -8.66 -7.15
C SER A 283 4.50 -9.49 -8.43
N GLY A 284 3.73 -10.57 -8.53
CA GLY A 284 3.66 -11.44 -9.71
C GLY A 284 3.13 -10.74 -10.97
N ILE A 285 2.22 -9.78 -10.83
CA ILE A 285 1.75 -8.96 -11.97
C ILE A 285 2.89 -8.12 -12.54
N LEU A 286 3.62 -7.41 -11.68
CA LEU A 286 4.72 -6.52 -12.10
C LEU A 286 5.97 -7.29 -12.54
N ALA A 287 6.23 -8.46 -11.97
CA ALA A 287 7.36 -9.32 -12.33
C ALA A 287 7.34 -9.78 -13.79
N LYS A 288 6.17 -9.78 -14.46
CA LYS A 288 6.04 -10.09 -15.90
C LYS A 288 6.86 -9.15 -16.79
N PHE A 289 7.13 -7.93 -16.32
CA PHE A 289 7.80 -6.89 -17.09
C PHE A 289 9.31 -6.78 -16.79
N LYS A 290 9.80 -7.53 -15.79
CA LYS A 290 11.14 -7.39 -15.23
C LYS A 290 12.30 -7.68 -16.18
N TYR A 291 12.09 -8.13 -17.40
CA TYR A 291 13.16 -8.32 -18.40
C TYR A 291 12.97 -7.43 -19.63
N SER A 292 11.92 -6.61 -19.66
CA SER A 292 11.69 -5.67 -20.77
C SER A 292 12.47 -4.39 -20.54
N ALA A 293 13.41 -4.08 -21.43
CA ALA A 293 14.30 -2.93 -21.31
C ALA A 293 13.61 -1.56 -21.47
N PHE A 294 12.40 -1.54 -22.03
CA PHE A 294 11.65 -0.33 -22.39
C PHE A 294 10.26 -0.27 -21.72
N ALA A 295 9.96 -1.20 -20.82
CA ALA A 295 8.66 -1.26 -20.16
C ALA A 295 8.61 -0.27 -18.97
N PRO A 296 7.69 0.71 -18.97
CA PRO A 296 7.48 1.61 -17.84
C PRO A 296 7.07 0.88 -16.56
N GLU A 297 6.48 -0.30 -16.67
CA GLU A 297 6.10 -1.16 -15.56
C GLU A 297 7.29 -1.54 -14.68
N ASN A 298 8.54 -1.47 -15.18
CA ASN A 298 9.72 -1.65 -14.33
C ASN A 298 9.85 -0.57 -13.25
N VAL A 299 9.34 0.64 -13.47
CA VAL A 299 9.29 1.69 -12.44
C VAL A 299 8.37 1.23 -11.31
N LEU A 300 7.15 0.81 -11.63
CA LEU A 300 6.20 0.28 -10.66
C LEU A 300 6.76 -0.95 -9.95
N HIS A 301 7.38 -1.87 -10.69
CA HIS A 301 8.01 -3.07 -10.15
C HIS A 301 9.10 -2.73 -9.12
N PHE A 302 10.02 -1.83 -9.46
CA PHE A 302 11.10 -1.43 -8.55
C PHE A 302 10.55 -0.75 -7.29
N LEU A 303 9.64 0.22 -7.45
CA LEU A 303 9.02 0.91 -6.31
C LEU A 303 8.23 -0.06 -5.43
N TRP A 304 7.47 -0.97 -6.04
CA TRP A 304 6.71 -2.00 -5.34
C TRP A 304 7.60 -2.96 -4.54
N LEU A 305 8.70 -3.45 -5.13
CA LEU A 305 9.67 -4.28 -4.40
C LEU A 305 10.22 -3.54 -3.18
N LYS A 306 10.45 -2.23 -3.32
CA LYS A 306 10.97 -1.42 -2.22
C LYS A 306 9.94 -1.17 -1.11
N GLU A 307 8.68 -1.04 -1.46
CA GLU A 307 7.56 -1.01 -0.52
C GLU A 307 7.41 -2.33 0.25
N ILE A 308 7.49 -3.46 -0.46
CA ILE A 308 7.45 -4.80 0.15
C ILE A 308 8.64 -5.01 1.09
N GLU A 309 9.84 -4.61 0.68
CA GLU A 309 11.03 -4.67 1.50
C GLU A 309 10.86 -3.85 2.79
N ALA A 310 10.37 -2.60 2.69
CA ALA A 310 10.09 -1.76 3.84
C ALA A 310 9.03 -2.38 4.78
N LYS A 311 7.99 -3.02 4.23
CA LYS A 311 6.97 -3.74 5.00
C LYS A 311 7.58 -4.94 5.74
N ASN A 312 8.39 -5.74 5.06
CA ASN A 312 9.09 -6.88 5.67
C ASN A 312 10.02 -6.42 6.80
N LEU A 313 10.76 -5.33 6.60
CA LEU A 313 11.63 -4.76 7.64
C LEU A 313 10.84 -4.31 8.87
N ARG A 314 9.71 -3.60 8.69
CA ARG A 314 8.85 -3.20 9.81
C ARG A 314 8.35 -4.41 10.59
N ILE A 315 7.90 -5.46 9.90
CA ILE A 315 7.42 -6.69 10.53
C ILE A 315 8.53 -7.38 11.32
N LEU A 316 9.72 -7.51 10.74
CA LEU A 316 10.86 -8.13 11.41
C LEU A 316 11.29 -7.34 12.64
N LEU A 317 11.51 -6.03 12.50
CA LEU A 317 12.05 -5.22 13.59
C LEU A 317 11.05 -5.08 14.74
N VAL A 318 9.76 -4.87 14.44
CA VAL A 318 8.70 -4.86 15.47
C VAL A 318 8.55 -6.25 16.10
N GLY A 319 8.60 -7.30 15.30
CA GLY A 319 8.51 -8.68 15.78
C GLY A 319 9.64 -9.06 16.72
N ILE A 320 10.87 -8.83 16.30
CA ILE A 320 12.10 -9.10 17.07
C ILE A 320 12.11 -8.25 18.34
N GLY A 321 11.79 -6.95 18.25
CA GLY A 321 11.73 -6.06 19.42
C GLY A 321 10.70 -6.50 20.47
N ASN A 322 9.66 -7.22 20.06
CA ASN A 322 8.63 -7.77 20.95
C ASN A 322 8.85 -9.25 21.31
N GLY A 323 9.97 -9.87 20.89
CA GLY A 323 10.28 -11.28 21.17
C GLY A 323 9.34 -12.28 20.48
N ALA A 324 8.79 -11.92 19.30
CA ALA A 324 7.93 -12.82 18.53
C ALA A 324 8.68 -14.06 18.03
N ASP A 325 7.97 -15.17 17.92
CA ASP A 325 8.55 -16.42 17.42
C ASP A 325 8.99 -16.33 15.95
N ARG A 326 10.17 -16.85 15.65
CA ARG A 326 10.79 -16.77 14.31
C ARG A 326 9.96 -17.47 13.23
N SER A 327 9.27 -18.55 13.55
CA SER A 327 8.41 -19.26 12.59
C SER A 327 7.18 -18.42 12.22
N VAL A 328 6.63 -17.67 13.18
CA VAL A 328 5.54 -16.72 12.96
C VAL A 328 6.03 -15.57 12.08
N LEU A 329 7.17 -14.96 12.40
CA LEU A 329 7.73 -13.88 11.59
C LEU A 329 8.03 -14.31 10.17
N ARG A 330 8.62 -15.49 9.97
CA ARG A 330 8.88 -16.06 8.64
C ARG A 330 7.58 -16.23 7.84
N ARG A 331 6.49 -16.69 8.46
CA ARG A 331 5.18 -16.80 7.77
C ARG A 331 4.66 -15.44 7.31
N LEU A 332 4.99 -14.36 8.02
CA LEU A 332 4.55 -13.02 7.66
C LEU A 332 5.41 -12.36 6.56
N LEU A 333 6.58 -12.88 6.20
CA LEU A 333 7.39 -12.25 5.15
C LEU A 333 6.81 -12.47 3.75
N ARG A 334 6.99 -11.47 2.88
CA ARG A 334 6.59 -11.49 1.46
C ARG A 334 7.82 -11.62 0.59
N ASN A 335 7.87 -12.59 -0.34
CA ASN A 335 8.94 -12.73 -1.34
C ASN A 335 10.39 -12.68 -0.79
N VAL A 336 10.64 -13.32 0.35
CA VAL A 336 11.95 -13.41 1.01
C VAL A 336 12.52 -14.81 0.99
#